data_AF-A0A927ZD47-F1
#
_entry.id   AF-A0A927ZD47-F1
#
_cell.length_a   1.000
_cell.length_b   1.000
_cell.length_c   1.000
_cell.angle_alpha   90.00
_cell.angle_beta   90.00
_cell.angle_gamma   90.00
#
_symmetry.space_group_name_H-M   'P 1'
#
loop_
_entity.id
_entity.type
_entity.pdbx_description
1 polymer ?
#
loop_
_entity_poly.entity_id
_entity_poly.type
_entity_poly.pdbx_seq_one_letter_code
_entity_poly.pdbx_strand_id
1 'polypeptide(L)' 'MSKINNKAVKTIAKLLEEGFTTEKDILAMTMDDILLMPGVSLAEIAVINNLQKAIKANKVISYLGEDEKNG' A
#
# COMPACT_ATOMS: atom_id res chain seq x y z
N MET A 1 15.17 -14.71 8.79
CA MET A 1 13.74 -14.51 9.06
C MET A 1 13.29 -13.39 8.15
N SER A 2 12.38 -13.65 7.21
CA SER A 2 11.78 -12.57 6.42
C SER A 2 11.09 -11.61 7.39
N LYS A 3 11.44 -10.33 7.35
CA LYS A 3 10.74 -9.31 8.13
C LYS A 3 9.52 -8.89 7.34
N ILE A 4 8.38 -8.78 8.01
CA ILE A 4 7.19 -8.19 7.42
C ILE A 4 7.46 -6.69 7.23
N ASN A 5 7.10 -6.17 6.06
CA ASN A 5 7.14 -4.74 5.77
C ASN A 5 6.07 -4.02 6.61
N ASN A 6 6.45 -3.63 7.83
CA ASN A 6 5.55 -3.01 8.80
C ASN A 6 4.93 -1.70 8.31
N LYS A 7 5.63 -0.96 7.43
CA LYS A 7 5.12 0.29 6.87
C LYS A 7 4.01 0.02 5.86
N ALA A 8 4.19 -0.99 5.01
CA ALA A 8 3.12 -1.47 4.13
C ALA A 8 1.90 -1.91 4.93
N VAL A 9 2.09 -2.71 5.99
CA VAL A 9 0.99 -3.18 6.84
C VAL A 9 0.24 -2.02 7.50
N LYS A 10 0.95 -1.03 8.04
CA LYS A 10 0.32 0.16 8.64
C LYS A 10 -0.46 0.99 7.61
N THR A 11 0.10 1.15 6.41
CA THR A 11 -0.58 1.88 5.32
C THR A 11 -1.84 1.15 4.88
N ILE A 12 -1.78 -0.19 4.78
CA ILE A 12 -2.96 -1.02 4.48
C ILE A 12 -4.02 -0.87 5.57
N ALA A 13 -3.65 -0.91 6.85
CA ALA A 13 -4.61 -0.71 7.95
C ALA A 13 -5.36 0.63 7.80
N LYS A 14 -4.64 1.71 7.46
CA LYS A 14 -5.26 3.02 7.18
C LYS A 14 -6.19 3.00 5.97
N LEU A 15 -5.82 2.32 4.88
CA LEU A 15 -6.70 2.14 3.72
C LEU A 15 -8.00 1.42 4.10
N LEU A 16 -7.92 0.39 4.95
CA LEU A 16 -9.09 -0.34 5.45
C LEU A 16 -10.00 0.56 6.29
N GLU A 17 -9.42 1.41 7.15
CA GLU A 17 -10.16 2.38 7.98
C GLU A 17 -10.91 3.43 7.12
N GLU A 18 -10.34 3.83 5.99
CA GLU A 18 -10.96 4.74 5.01
C GLU A 18 -11.96 4.03 4.07
N GLY A 19 -12.13 2.71 4.18
CA GLY A 19 -13.13 1.93 3.43
C GLY A 19 -12.60 1.23 2.16
N PHE A 20 -11.30 1.30 1.86
CA PHE A 20 -10.67 0.58 0.75
C PHE A 20 -10.34 -0.86 1.17
N THR A 21 -11.35 -1.72 1.16
CA THR A 21 -11.28 -3.05 1.80
C THR A 21 -10.83 -4.18 0.88
N THR A 22 -10.82 -3.96 -0.44
CA THR A 22 -10.43 -4.96 -1.42
C THR A 22 -9.24 -4.53 -2.27
N GLU A 23 -8.52 -5.50 -2.83
CA GLU A 23 -7.49 -5.24 -3.83
C GLU A 23 -8.02 -4.42 -5.02
N LYS A 24 -9.28 -4.63 -5.39
CA LYS A 24 -9.95 -3.86 -6.46
C LYS A 24 -10.13 -2.40 -6.07
N ASP A 25 -10.53 -2.10 -4.83
CA ASP A 25 -10.69 -0.73 -4.35
C ASP A 25 -9.34 -0.01 -4.35
N ILE A 26 -8.30 -0.67 -3.85
CA ILE A 26 -6.93 -0.13 -3.81
C ILE A 26 -6.40 0.12 -5.23
N LEU A 27 -6.69 -0.78 -6.19
CA LEU A 27 -6.32 -0.59 -7.60
C LEU A 27 -7.07 0.56 -8.28
N ALA A 28 -8.29 0.85 -7.84
CA ALA A 28 -9.12 1.92 -8.39
C ALA A 28 -8.72 3.31 -7.88
N MET A 29 -7.98 3.38 -6.76
CA MET A 29 -7.51 4.65 -6.20
C MET A 29 -6.66 5.43 -7.22
N THR A 30 -7.06 6.67 -7.45
CA THR A 30 -6.32 7.65 -8.23
C THR A 30 -5.31 8.39 -7.35
N MET A 31 -4.40 9.15 -7.97
CA MET A 31 -3.50 10.03 -7.20
C MET A 31 -4.27 11.07 -6.39
N ASP A 32 -5.39 11.57 -6.92
CA ASP A 32 -6.25 12.52 -6.22
C ASP A 32 -6.89 11.88 -4.98
N ASP A 33 -7.39 10.65 -5.09
CA ASP A 33 -7.93 9.90 -3.93
C ASP A 33 -6.86 9.71 -2.84
N ILE A 34 -5.63 9.36 -3.25
CA ILE A 34 -4.51 9.17 -2.33
C ILE A 34 -4.13 10.49 -1.65
N LEU A 35 -4.02 11.60 -2.39
CA LEU A 35 -3.65 12.91 -1.85
C LEU A 35 -4.73 13.50 -0.92
N LEU A 36 -5.99 13.14 -1.14
CA LEU A 36 -7.10 13.55 -0.29
C LEU A 36 -7.22 12.73 1.01
N MET A 37 -6.47 11.62 1.14
CA MET A 37 -6.47 10.83 2.38
C MET A 37 -5.98 11.66 3.58
N PRO A 38 -6.75 11.73 4.67
CA PRO A 38 -6.38 12.49 5.86
C PRO A 38 -5.00 12.12 6.41
N GLY A 39 -4.11 13.10 6.53
CA GLY A 39 -2.79 12.92 7.12
C GLY A 39 -1.89 11.92 6.38
N VAL A 40 -2.07 11.73 5.08
CA VAL A 40 -1.17 10.90 4.26
C VAL A 40 0.22 11.54 4.14
N SER A 41 1.25 10.74 4.33
CA SER A 41 2.66 11.13 4.17
C SER A 41 3.20 10.73 2.79
N LEU A 42 4.21 11.43 2.29
CA LEU A 42 4.86 11.09 1.01
C LEU A 42 5.34 9.62 0.97
N ALA A 43 5.76 9.11 2.12
CA ALA A 43 6.22 7.74 2.28
C ALA A 43 5.08 6.71 2.15
N GLU A 44 3.87 7.05 2.61
CA GLU A 44 2.67 6.23 2.43
C GLU A 44 2.17 6.29 0.98
N ILE A 45 2.25 7.46 0.32
CA ILE A 45 1.91 7.59 -1.12
C ILE A 45 2.75 6.64 -1.96
N ALA A 46 4.07 6.58 -1.71
CA ALA A 46 4.97 5.65 -2.39
C ALA A 46 4.60 4.18 -2.12
N VAL A 47 4.23 3.86 -0.86
CA VAL A 47 3.76 2.53 -0.47
C VAL A 47 2.47 2.14 -1.21
N ILE A 48 1.48 3.04 -1.29
CA ILE A 48 0.20 2.77 -1.98
C ILE A 48 0.46 2.51 -3.47
N ASN A 49 1.29 3.35 -4.12
CA ASN A 49 1.66 3.14 -5.52
C ASN A 49 2.36 1.79 -5.75
N ASN A 50 3.30 1.42 -4.87
CA ASN A 50 3.99 0.13 -4.99
C ASN A 50 3.07 -1.06 -4.66
N LEU A 51 2.14 -0.91 -3.73
CA LEU A 51 1.10 -1.89 -3.45
C LEU A 51 0.19 -2.10 -4.67
N GLN A 52 -0.26 -1.02 -5.33
CA GLN A 52 -1.03 -1.12 -6.58
C GLN A 52 -0.28 -1.89 -7.66
N LYS A 53 1.04 -1.69 -7.81
CA LYS A 53 1.88 -2.47 -8.74
C LYS A 53 1.98 -3.94 -8.33
N ALA A 54 2.14 -4.22 -7.03
CA ALA A 54 2.22 -5.58 -6.50
C ALA A 54 0.91 -6.35 -6.69
N ILE A 55 -0.25 -5.69 -6.50
CA ILE A 55 -1.56 -6.27 -6.77
C ILE A 55 -1.70 -6.60 -8.26
N LYS A 56 -1.38 -5.67 -9.17
CA LYS A 56 -1.41 -5.92 -10.63
C LYS A 56 -0.53 -7.10 -11.05
N ALA A 57 0.55 -7.36 -10.32
CA ALA A 57 1.47 -8.45 -10.57
C ALA A 57 1.12 -9.76 -9.85
N ASN A 58 0.05 -9.81 -9.04
CA ASN A 58 -0.29 -10.93 -8.14
C ASN A 58 0.87 -11.30 -7.18
N LYS A 59 1.56 -10.28 -6.65
CA LYS A 59 2.77 -10.41 -5.81
C LYS A 59 2.62 -9.73 -4.44
N VAL A 60 1.41 -9.58 -3.92
CA VAL A 60 1.15 -8.91 -2.63
C VAL A 60 1.94 -9.56 -1.48
N ILE A 61 1.97 -10.88 -1.41
CA ILE A 61 2.72 -11.61 -0.36
C ILE A 61 4.23 -11.37 -0.47
N SER A 62 4.78 -11.31 -1.69
CA SER A 62 6.19 -10.96 -1.91
C SER A 62 6.48 -9.54 -1.44
N TYR A 63 5.63 -8.58 -1.83
CA TYR A 63 5.75 -7.18 -1.42
C TYR A 63 5.72 -7.00 0.11
N LEU A 64 4.84 -7.74 0.81
CA LEU A 64 4.76 -7.68 2.28
C LEU A 64 5.94 -8.37 2.96
N GLY A 65 6.60 -9.31 2.30
CA GLY A 65 7.79 -10.02 2.80
C GLY A 65 9.13 -9.40 2.39
N GLU A 66 9.13 -8.36 1.55
CA GLU A 66 10.32 -7.64 1.14
C GLU A 66 10.81 -6.69 2.25
N ASP A 67 12.11 -6.72 2.55
CA ASP A 67 12.77 -5.68 3.33
C ASP A 67 12.81 -4.39 2.48
N GLU A 68 12.51 -3.24 3.11
CA GLU A 68 12.37 -1.89 2.53
C GLU A 68 13.59 -1.37 1.72
N LYS A 69 14.60 -2.19 1.45
CA LYS A 69 15.86 -1.84 0.77
C LYS A 69 15.76 -1.65 -0.75
N ASN A 70 14.61 -1.89 -1.37
CA ASN A 70 14.43 -1.76 -2.82
C ASN A 70 13.36 -0.73 -3.23
N GLY A 71 12.98 0.18 -2.34
CA GLY A 71 12.01 1.26 -2.59
C GLY A 71 12.67 2.57 -3.00
#